data_AF-V9KRM1-F1
#
_entry.id   AF-V9KRM1-F1
#
_cell.length_a   1.000
_cell.length_b   1.000
_cell.length_c   1.000
_cell.angle_alpha   90.00
_cell.angle_beta   90.00
_cell.angle_gamma   90.00
#
_symmetry.space_group_name_H-M   'P 1'
#
loop_
_entity.id
_entity.type
_entity.pdbx_description
1 polymer ?
#
loop_
_entity_poly.entity_id
_entity_poly.type
_entity_poly.pdbx_seq_one_letter_code
_entity_poly.pdbx_strand_id
1 'polypeptide(L)'
;MTVYQVPIFATIKIKDSGRRSPGIDGLPVSAGSHPNRSPKIDGDNLEDLPKENLKAKPERSRKISSSKDSSLVIAYVCKVHPKKGNFLVLKAKELGLPVGTSAIGPIVAALKGGKSVTYEGKEIRPEDVCTPSDPGPTFLVLECPSEEFVDPMCENEKLSRYQTRGSESPPALVVHIVPEAVLESNTYKAWMERFGPTTEHLILNENNQTVHNLRSHKIQSQLHLIHPEIFPTLKTFHTEEPLATLTVPIVRGECLLKYQLRPTFEWQRDAVVVADTDEFIKEATEIPGFLERVEECKSALADPTGQVDKYPEVVFLGTGSAIPMKIRNVSSIILNIDTTRSVLLDCGEGTFGQLCRHYGSEVDEVLCKIVAIFISHLHADHHTGLLNVLLQRERALKFLGKAFSPVLLVTPIQIMSWLQQYHDNCQEILRHINVIPARALLDGAEVTKLRTQDLIRSLLNKLELVKFQTCVVRHCKNAFGCSLQHKSGWKMVYSGDTMPCPALVLMGQNADLLIHEATLEDGLEEEAVEKTHST
;
A
#
# COMPACT_ATOMS: atom_id res chain seq x y z
N MET A 1 7.18 0.66 -26.68
CA MET A 1 8.24 1.49 -26.08
C MET A 1 9.38 0.59 -25.63
N THR A 2 10.59 1.13 -25.53
CA THR A 2 11.76 0.46 -24.95
C THR A 2 12.08 1.14 -23.61
N VAL A 3 12.31 0.35 -22.56
CA VAL A 3 12.60 0.86 -21.20
C VAL A 3 14.02 0.48 -20.83
N TYR A 4 14.82 1.46 -20.41
CA TYR A 4 16.19 1.27 -19.95
C TYR A 4 16.28 1.56 -18.46
N GLN A 5 16.88 0.63 -17.71
CA GLN A 5 17.14 0.80 -16.28
C GLN A 5 18.45 1.55 -16.06
N VAL A 6 18.41 2.52 -15.17
CA VAL A 6 19.56 3.31 -14.72
C VAL A 6 19.68 3.10 -13.22
N PRO A 7 20.60 2.22 -12.76
CA PRO A 7 20.84 2.05 -11.33
C PRO A 7 21.56 3.28 -10.77
N ILE A 8 21.13 3.74 -9.60
CA ILE A 8 21.74 4.82 -8.83
C ILE A 8 22.04 4.29 -7.43
N PHE A 9 23.28 4.50 -6.99
CA PHE A 9 23.77 4.02 -5.70
C PHE A 9 24.10 5.21 -4.78
N ALA A 10 23.49 5.26 -3.60
CA ALA A 10 23.79 6.24 -2.57
C ALA A 10 24.80 5.70 -1.55
N THR A 11 25.66 6.57 -1.02
CA THR A 11 26.50 6.17 0.13
C THR A 11 25.70 6.37 1.41
N ILE A 12 24.94 5.35 1.82
CA ILE A 12 24.16 5.39 3.06
C ILE A 12 25.11 5.18 4.24
N LYS A 13 25.28 6.22 5.07
CA LYS A 13 25.93 6.07 6.37
C LYS A 13 25.04 5.19 7.25
N ILE A 14 25.43 3.94 7.46
CA ILE A 14 24.76 3.06 8.41
C ILE A 14 24.86 3.74 9.78
N LYS A 15 23.75 4.34 10.26
CA LYS A 15 23.65 4.72 11.66
C LYS A 15 23.66 3.42 12.44
N ASP A 16 24.69 3.24 13.24
CA ASP A 16 24.95 2.04 14.04
C ASP A 16 23.84 1.86 15.08
N SER A 17 22.71 1.28 14.69
CA SER A 17 21.64 0.87 15.60
C SER A 17 22.07 -0.41 16.30
N GLY A 18 22.95 -0.25 17.29
CA GLY A 18 23.20 -1.17 18.40
C GLY A 18 23.05 -2.67 18.10
N ARG A 19 23.85 -3.23 17.20
CA ARG A 19 24.11 -4.68 17.19
C ARG A 19 24.99 -5.06 18.39
N ARG A 20 24.45 -4.97 19.60
CA ARG A 20 25.00 -5.70 20.75
C ARG A 20 24.26 -7.02 20.88
N SER A 21 24.85 -8.05 20.31
CA SER A 21 24.59 -9.42 20.78
C SER A 21 25.05 -9.50 22.24
N PRO A 22 24.30 -10.10 23.18
CA PRO A 22 24.81 -10.32 24.53
C PRO A 22 25.97 -11.32 24.42
N GLY A 23 27.20 -10.83 24.60
CA GLY A 23 28.37 -11.66 24.80
C GLY A 23 28.23 -12.42 26.10
N ILE A 24 28.37 -13.74 26.03
CA ILE A 24 28.62 -14.59 27.19
C ILE A 24 30.12 -14.51 27.45
N ASP A 25 30.49 -13.92 28.59
CA ASP A 25 31.85 -13.91 29.09
C ASP A 25 32.27 -15.29 29.60
N GLY A 26 33.54 -15.64 29.34
CA GLY A 26 34.38 -16.42 30.25
C GLY A 26 34.52 -17.92 29.96
N LEU A 27 35.64 -18.32 29.33
CA LEU A 27 36.77 -19.02 29.98
C LEU A 27 37.80 -19.52 28.92
N PRO A 28 39.12 -19.56 29.24
CA PRO A 28 40.19 -19.77 28.26
C PRO A 28 40.70 -21.21 28.28
N VAL A 29 40.95 -21.84 27.12
CA VAL A 29 41.89 -22.99 27.05
C VAL A 29 42.67 -22.99 25.73
N SER A 30 43.92 -23.38 25.89
CA SER A 30 45.14 -23.26 25.08
C SER A 30 45.21 -23.98 23.73
N ALA A 31 46.19 -23.51 22.95
CA ALA A 31 46.77 -24.11 21.75
C ALA A 31 47.24 -25.57 21.93
N GLY A 32 47.20 -26.33 20.83
CA GLY A 32 47.82 -27.66 20.71
C GLY A 32 47.81 -28.18 19.27
N SER A 33 49.00 -28.42 18.74
CA SER A 33 49.38 -28.84 17.39
C SER A 33 49.03 -30.30 17.01
N HIS A 34 48.93 -30.56 15.70
CA HIS A 34 48.98 -31.81 14.90
C HIS A 34 49.80 -33.00 15.47
N PRO A 35 49.74 -34.27 14.93
CA PRO A 35 49.30 -34.72 13.58
C PRO A 35 48.56 -36.08 13.46
N ASN A 36 48.16 -36.36 12.20
CA ASN A 36 47.74 -37.62 11.57
C ASN A 36 48.39 -38.92 12.06
N ARG A 37 47.60 -40.01 12.04
CA ARG A 37 48.07 -41.37 11.72
C ARG A 37 46.94 -42.24 11.15
N SER A 38 47.12 -42.72 9.92
CA SER A 38 46.42 -43.88 9.34
C SER A 38 47.04 -45.18 9.88
N PRO A 39 46.33 -46.31 9.71
CA PRO A 39 46.96 -47.42 8.99
C PRO A 39 46.05 -48.09 7.94
N LYS A 40 46.74 -48.71 6.99
CA LYS A 40 46.28 -49.48 5.81
C LYS A 40 46.21 -51.01 6.11
N ILE A 41 45.68 -51.77 5.13
CA ILE A 41 46.02 -53.18 4.71
C ILE A 41 45.12 -54.29 5.31
N ASP A 42 44.51 -55.29 4.63
CA ASP A 42 44.45 -55.84 3.24
C ASP A 42 43.12 -56.65 3.07
N GLY A 43 42.53 -56.79 1.86
CA GLY A 43 42.45 -58.04 1.04
C GLY A 43 41.27 -58.97 1.47
N ASP A 44 40.34 -59.48 0.64
CA ASP A 44 40.37 -59.95 -0.74
C ASP A 44 38.91 -60.23 -1.25
N ASN A 45 38.66 -59.99 -2.55
CA ASN A 45 37.74 -60.63 -3.54
C ASN A 45 36.23 -60.93 -3.23
N LEU A 46 35.29 -60.27 -3.96
CA LEU A 46 34.46 -60.76 -5.12
C LEU A 46 33.41 -61.82 -4.69
N GLU A 47 32.10 -61.71 -4.91
CA GLU A 47 31.26 -61.06 -5.92
C GLU A 47 29.81 -60.90 -5.41
N ASP A 48 29.01 -60.14 -6.16
CA ASP A 48 27.55 -60.06 -6.21
C ASP A 48 26.76 -59.14 -5.24
N LEU A 49 26.27 -58.07 -5.87
CA LEU A 49 25.42 -56.98 -5.38
C LEU A 49 24.04 -57.44 -4.88
N PRO A 50 23.52 -56.79 -3.83
CA PRO A 50 22.12 -56.42 -3.82
C PRO A 50 21.86 -54.93 -3.49
N LYS A 51 20.69 -54.50 -3.96
CA LYS A 51 20.04 -53.20 -3.81
C LYS A 51 20.02 -52.71 -2.37
N GLU A 52 20.24 -51.40 -2.17
CA GLU A 52 19.43 -50.63 -1.21
C GLU A 52 19.53 -49.10 -1.39
N ASN A 53 18.38 -48.44 -1.19
CA ASN A 53 18.27 -47.02 -0.86
C ASN A 53 18.97 -46.74 0.48
N LEU A 54 19.62 -45.58 0.65
CA LEU A 54 19.47 -44.67 1.82
C LEU A 54 20.48 -43.49 1.79
N LYS A 55 19.92 -42.28 1.80
CA LYS A 55 20.38 -41.05 2.49
C LYS A 55 21.77 -40.49 2.16
N ALA A 56 21.83 -39.66 1.12
CA ALA A 56 22.78 -38.56 1.05
C ALA A 56 22.29 -37.37 1.90
N LYS A 57 23.14 -36.86 2.80
CA LYS A 57 22.94 -35.61 3.53
C LYS A 57 22.93 -34.43 2.54
N PRO A 58 21.97 -33.50 2.61
CA PRO A 58 22.05 -32.30 1.80
C PRO A 58 23.14 -31.39 2.38
N GLU A 59 24.08 -30.99 1.54
CA GLU A 59 25.01 -29.90 1.82
C GLU A 59 24.23 -28.66 2.24
N ARG A 60 24.71 -27.96 3.28
CA ARG A 60 24.17 -26.68 3.71
C ARG A 60 24.25 -25.69 2.55
N SER A 61 23.14 -25.52 1.84
CA SER A 61 22.92 -24.39 0.95
C SER A 61 23.16 -23.11 1.75
N ARG A 62 24.18 -22.33 1.39
CA ARG A 62 24.34 -20.96 1.87
C ARG A 62 23.03 -20.23 1.58
N LYS A 63 22.27 -19.88 2.62
CA LYS A 63 21.14 -18.94 2.50
C LYS A 63 21.73 -17.64 1.93
N ILE A 64 21.52 -17.40 0.65
CA ILE A 64 21.70 -16.08 0.07
C ILE A 64 20.63 -15.22 0.75
N SER A 65 21.04 -14.40 1.72
CA SER A 65 20.13 -13.40 2.27
C SER A 65 19.87 -12.39 1.15
N SER A 66 18.69 -12.42 0.56
CA SER A 66 18.21 -11.42 -0.39
C SER A 66 17.83 -10.13 0.35
N SER A 67 18.73 -9.59 1.17
CA SER A 67 18.52 -8.30 1.82
C SER A 67 18.50 -7.24 0.72
N LYS A 68 17.40 -6.47 0.62
CA LYS A 68 17.30 -5.32 -0.27
C LYS A 68 18.51 -4.40 -0.01
N ASP A 69 19.24 -4.09 -1.07
CA ASP A 69 20.29 -3.07 -1.00
C ASP A 69 19.60 -1.71 -0.85
N SER A 70 19.56 -1.18 0.37
CA SER A 70 18.93 0.11 0.65
C SER A 70 19.62 1.27 -0.06
N SER A 71 20.86 1.07 -0.54
CA SER A 71 21.61 2.08 -1.29
C SER A 71 21.20 2.18 -2.75
N LEU A 72 20.38 1.27 -3.27
CA LEU A 72 20.04 1.19 -4.69
C LEU A 72 18.63 1.69 -4.98
N VAL A 73 18.52 2.63 -5.92
CA VAL A 73 17.27 2.96 -6.61
C VAL A 73 17.44 2.80 -8.12
N ILE A 74 16.35 2.47 -8.82
CA ILE A 74 16.35 2.28 -10.27
C ILE A 74 15.52 3.40 -10.89
N ALA A 75 16.18 4.27 -11.66
CA ALA A 75 15.48 5.16 -12.58
C ALA A 75 15.24 4.47 -13.92
N TYR A 76 14.24 4.94 -14.65
CA TYR A 76 13.81 4.39 -15.93
C TYR A 76 13.82 5.46 -17.01
N VAL A 77 14.49 5.16 -18.11
CA VAL A 77 14.42 5.95 -19.35
C VAL A 77 13.50 5.21 -20.30
N CYS A 78 12.37 5.82 -20.65
CA CYS A 78 11.34 5.20 -21.48
C CYS A 78 11.33 5.87 -22.87
N LYS A 79 11.76 5.15 -23.90
CA LYS A 79 11.75 5.61 -25.30
C LYS A 79 10.54 5.06 -26.04
N VAL A 80 9.61 5.93 -26.44
CA VAL A 80 8.46 5.53 -27.26
C VAL A 80 8.96 5.14 -28.65
N HIS A 81 8.43 4.06 -29.22
CA HIS A 81 8.89 3.59 -30.53
C HIS A 81 8.52 4.58 -31.65
N PRO A 82 9.42 4.81 -32.62
CA PRO A 82 9.13 5.70 -33.74
C PRO A 82 7.95 5.18 -34.57
N LYS A 83 7.15 6.10 -35.09
CA LYS A 83 6.06 5.78 -36.02
C LYS A 83 6.41 6.36 -37.38
N LYS A 84 6.33 5.50 -38.41
CA LYS A 84 6.38 5.94 -39.80
C LYS A 84 5.20 6.88 -40.06
N GLY A 85 5.42 7.89 -40.89
CA GLY A 85 4.37 8.79 -41.33
C GLY A 85 3.20 8.06 -41.99
N ASN A 86 2.02 8.68 -41.96
CA ASN A 86 0.83 8.15 -42.61
C ASN A 86 0.92 8.38 -44.12
N PHE A 87 0.52 7.38 -44.91
CA PHE A 87 0.44 7.52 -46.36
C PHE A 87 -0.81 8.30 -46.75
N LEU A 88 -0.62 9.38 -47.51
CA LEU A 88 -1.63 10.32 -47.92
C LEU A 88 -2.26 9.85 -49.23
N VAL A 89 -3.28 8.99 -49.10
CA VAL A 89 -3.97 8.34 -50.22
C VAL A 89 -4.45 9.34 -51.29
N LEU A 90 -4.94 10.51 -50.88
CA LEU A 90 -5.43 11.52 -51.82
C LEU A 90 -4.29 12.13 -52.66
N LYS A 91 -3.19 12.57 -52.02
CA LYS A 91 -2.00 13.07 -52.74
C LYS A 91 -1.39 12.01 -53.65
N ALA A 92 -1.38 10.75 -53.20
CA ALA A 92 -0.91 9.63 -54.01
C ALA A 92 -1.74 9.44 -55.29
N LYS A 93 -3.07 9.55 -55.21
CA LYS A 93 -3.96 9.50 -56.38
C LYS A 93 -3.72 10.67 -57.33
N GLU A 94 -3.52 11.89 -56.80
CA GLU A 94 -3.22 13.08 -57.60
C GLU A 94 -1.91 12.95 -58.37
N LEU A 95 -0.93 12.26 -57.80
CA LEU A 95 0.36 11.95 -58.45
C LEU A 95 0.30 10.73 -59.39
N GLY A 96 -0.89 10.15 -59.59
CA GLY A 96 -1.11 9.04 -60.53
C GLY A 96 -0.75 7.65 -59.98
N LEU A 97 -0.46 7.51 -58.68
CA LEU A 97 -0.16 6.21 -58.10
C LEU A 97 -1.38 5.26 -58.17
N PRO A 98 -1.17 3.95 -58.35
CA PRO A 98 -2.24 2.98 -58.62
C PRO A 98 -2.99 2.56 -57.33
N VAL A 99 -3.45 3.54 -56.55
CA VAL A 99 -4.13 3.35 -55.28
C VAL A 99 -5.40 2.50 -55.45
N GLY A 100 -5.52 1.45 -54.64
CA GLY A 100 -6.65 0.52 -54.69
C GLY A 100 -6.39 -0.75 -55.53
N THR A 101 -5.22 -0.83 -56.16
CA THR A 101 -4.75 -2.04 -56.85
C THR A 101 -3.74 -2.81 -55.99
N SER A 102 -3.48 -4.07 -56.33
CA SER A 102 -2.41 -4.86 -55.68
C SER A 102 -1.01 -4.27 -55.88
N ALA A 103 -0.81 -3.45 -56.92
CA ALA A 103 0.48 -2.84 -57.25
C ALA A 103 0.90 -1.72 -56.29
N ILE A 104 -0.03 -1.11 -55.54
CA ILE A 104 0.30 0.00 -54.63
C ILE A 104 1.05 -0.45 -53.37
N GLY A 105 0.89 -1.70 -52.94
CA GLY A 105 1.45 -2.21 -51.68
C GLY A 105 2.96 -2.05 -51.56
N PRO A 106 3.75 -2.56 -52.53
CA PRO A 106 5.21 -2.37 -52.55
C PRO A 106 5.64 -0.90 -52.61
N ILE A 107 4.91 -0.07 -53.36
CA ILE A 107 5.18 1.38 -53.50
C ILE A 107 5.00 2.08 -52.16
N VAL A 108 3.90 1.82 -51.46
CA VAL A 108 3.62 2.36 -50.12
C VAL A 108 4.68 1.89 -49.12
N ALA A 109 5.07 0.62 -49.17
CA ALA A 109 6.10 0.10 -48.27
C ALA A 109 7.46 0.78 -48.47
N ALA A 110 7.85 1.04 -49.74
CA ALA A 110 9.07 1.76 -50.09
C ALA A 110 9.02 3.23 -49.63
N LEU A 111 7.94 3.94 -49.93
CA LEU A 111 7.77 5.36 -49.58
C LEU A 111 7.69 5.57 -48.06
N LYS A 112 6.89 4.76 -47.34
CA LYS A 112 6.89 4.75 -45.86
C LYS A 112 8.22 4.27 -45.26
N GLY A 113 9.06 3.61 -46.07
CA GLY A 113 10.42 3.21 -45.73
C GLY A 113 11.47 4.29 -46.00
N GLY A 114 11.07 5.47 -46.46
CA GLY A 114 11.98 6.57 -46.78
C GLY A 114 12.66 6.46 -48.14
N LYS A 115 12.21 5.55 -49.02
CA LYS A 115 12.79 5.36 -50.36
C LYS A 115 11.90 6.02 -51.41
N SER A 116 12.48 6.90 -52.24
CA SER A 116 11.81 7.42 -53.43
C SER A 116 11.51 6.29 -54.42
N VAL A 117 10.40 6.42 -55.13
CA VAL A 117 9.95 5.45 -56.14
C VAL A 117 9.74 6.18 -57.46
N THR A 118 10.24 5.61 -58.55
CA THR A 118 9.91 6.09 -59.90
C THR A 118 8.66 5.37 -60.39
N TYR A 119 7.61 6.13 -60.73
CA TYR A 119 6.38 5.60 -61.28
C TYR A 119 5.99 6.43 -62.51
N GLU A 120 5.72 5.76 -63.64
CA GLU A 120 5.38 6.40 -64.93
C GLU A 120 6.35 7.55 -65.33
N GLY A 121 7.65 7.35 -65.09
CA GLY A 121 8.69 8.32 -65.44
C GLY A 121 8.83 9.52 -64.47
N LYS A 122 8.02 9.59 -63.41
CA LYS A 122 8.13 10.62 -62.35
C LYS A 122 8.76 10.03 -61.09
N GLU A 123 9.70 10.75 -60.48
CA GLU A 123 10.17 10.44 -59.13
C GLU A 123 9.14 10.92 -58.11
N ILE A 124 8.69 10.02 -57.22
CA ILE A 124 7.81 10.33 -56.10
C ILE A 124 8.62 10.13 -54.83
N ARG A 125 8.70 11.18 -54.01
CA ARG A 125 9.45 11.17 -52.75
C ARG A 125 8.53 10.88 -51.58
N PRO A 126 9.06 10.33 -50.46
CA PRO A 126 8.27 10.10 -49.25
C PRO A 126 7.50 11.34 -48.79
N GLU A 127 8.10 12.53 -48.82
CA GLU A 127 7.50 13.80 -48.40
C GLU A 127 6.31 14.25 -49.26
N ASP A 128 6.20 13.76 -50.50
CA ASP A 128 5.09 14.10 -51.40
C ASP A 128 3.80 13.41 -50.96
N VAL A 129 3.90 12.22 -50.37
CA VAL A 129 2.77 11.32 -50.11
C VAL A 129 2.76 10.71 -48.70
N CYS A 130 3.67 11.08 -47.81
CA CYS A 130 3.67 10.66 -46.42
C CYS A 130 3.73 11.87 -45.49
N THR A 131 3.06 11.81 -44.34
CA THR A 131 3.33 12.76 -43.26
C THR A 131 4.75 12.55 -42.72
N PRO A 132 5.36 13.52 -42.00
CA PRO A 132 6.63 13.29 -41.32
C PRO A 132 6.57 12.07 -40.38
N SER A 133 7.69 11.37 -40.24
CA SER A 133 7.84 10.33 -39.22
C SER A 133 7.89 10.94 -37.83
N ASP A 134 7.24 10.30 -36.87
CA ASP A 134 7.31 10.66 -35.47
C ASP A 134 8.45 9.84 -34.83
N PRO A 135 9.54 10.47 -34.35
CA PRO A 135 10.70 9.77 -33.80
C PRO A 135 10.39 9.03 -32.49
N GLY A 136 9.28 9.36 -31.83
CA GLY A 136 8.91 8.85 -30.52
C GLY A 136 9.51 9.68 -29.40
N PRO A 137 8.69 10.25 -28.50
CA PRO A 137 9.20 10.97 -27.35
C PRO A 137 9.92 10.04 -26.37
N THR A 138 10.84 10.61 -25.60
CA THR A 138 11.40 9.98 -24.40
C THR A 138 10.76 10.58 -23.16
N PHE A 139 10.50 9.78 -22.13
CA PHE A 139 10.17 10.28 -20.80
C PHE A 139 10.97 9.53 -19.74
N LEU A 140 11.18 10.18 -18.59
CA LEU A 140 11.95 9.63 -17.48
C LEU A 140 11.03 9.36 -16.30
N VAL A 141 11.28 8.27 -15.57
CA VAL A 141 10.69 8.00 -14.26
C VAL A 141 11.81 7.76 -13.28
N LEU A 142 11.89 8.56 -12.23
CA LEU A 142 12.98 8.49 -11.27
C LEU A 142 12.45 8.53 -9.84
N GLU A 143 13.21 7.91 -8.95
CA GLU A 143 12.96 7.88 -7.52
C GLU A 143 14.20 8.43 -6.81
N CYS A 144 14.00 9.45 -5.96
CA CYS A 144 15.04 10.00 -5.09
C CYS A 144 14.47 10.04 -3.67
N PRO A 145 14.61 8.94 -2.89
CA PRO A 145 13.84 8.73 -1.67
C PRO A 145 14.35 9.53 -0.47
N SER A 146 15.56 10.10 -0.54
CA SER A 146 16.16 10.87 0.54
C SER A 146 17.30 11.77 0.05
N GLU A 147 17.81 12.64 0.93
CA GLU A 147 18.93 13.54 0.63
C GLU A 147 20.19 12.79 0.19
N GLU A 148 20.45 11.59 0.73
CA GLU A 148 21.62 10.76 0.37
C GLU A 148 21.63 10.34 -1.11
N PHE A 149 20.49 10.38 -1.79
CA PHE A 149 20.35 10.06 -3.21
C PHE A 149 20.47 11.28 -4.13
N VAL A 150 20.46 12.51 -3.60
CA VAL A 150 20.45 13.73 -4.41
C VAL A 150 21.70 13.82 -5.29
N ASP A 151 22.90 13.76 -4.70
CA ASP A 151 24.14 13.88 -5.48
C ASP A 151 24.32 12.71 -6.47
N PRO A 152 24.18 11.43 -6.06
CA PRO A 152 24.26 10.30 -6.99
C PRO A 152 23.27 10.37 -8.16
N MET A 153 22.07 10.90 -7.94
CA MET A 153 21.08 11.14 -8.98
C MET A 153 21.54 12.28 -9.90
N CYS A 154 21.95 13.40 -9.32
CA CYS A 154 22.24 14.64 -10.05
C CYS A 154 23.51 14.53 -10.92
N GLU A 155 24.46 13.70 -10.49
CA GLU A 155 25.74 13.45 -11.16
C GLU A 155 25.69 12.26 -12.14
N ASN A 156 24.56 11.57 -12.24
CA ASN A 156 24.46 10.36 -13.04
C ASN A 156 24.65 10.64 -14.55
N GLU A 157 25.73 10.11 -15.12
CA GLU A 157 26.10 10.33 -16.53
C GLU A 157 25.07 9.79 -17.54
N LYS A 158 24.24 8.81 -17.17
CA LYS A 158 23.20 8.30 -18.09
C LYS A 158 22.01 9.25 -18.16
N LEU A 159 21.67 9.90 -17.05
CA LEU A 159 20.57 10.88 -16.99
C LEU A 159 20.99 12.21 -17.60
N SER A 160 22.24 12.65 -17.39
CA SER A 160 22.74 13.92 -17.94
C SER A 160 22.72 13.98 -19.48
N ARG A 161 22.73 12.82 -20.16
CA ARG A 161 22.57 12.74 -21.62
C ARG A 161 21.26 13.32 -22.14
N TYR A 162 20.21 13.35 -21.32
CA TYR A 162 18.88 13.86 -21.68
C TYR A 162 18.65 15.31 -21.24
N GLN A 163 19.66 15.99 -20.70
CA GLN A 163 19.60 17.40 -20.32
C GLN A 163 20.00 18.29 -21.51
N THR A 164 19.83 19.61 -21.39
CA THR A 164 20.00 20.59 -22.50
C THR A 164 21.36 20.54 -23.20
N ARG A 165 22.41 20.09 -22.51
CA ARG A 165 23.79 19.93 -23.07
C ARG A 165 24.18 18.46 -23.33
N GLY A 166 23.22 17.55 -23.21
CA GLY A 166 23.42 16.12 -23.37
C GLY A 166 23.46 15.68 -24.83
N SER A 167 23.75 14.40 -25.03
CA SER A 167 23.85 13.78 -26.37
C SER A 167 22.52 13.25 -26.93
N GLU A 168 21.46 13.24 -26.12
CA GLU A 168 20.13 12.76 -26.48
C GLU A 168 19.11 13.91 -26.46
N SER A 169 17.99 13.75 -27.16
CA SER A 169 16.92 14.75 -27.12
C SER A 169 16.33 14.89 -25.71
N PRO A 170 15.97 16.11 -25.27
CA PRO A 170 15.29 16.32 -24.00
C PRO A 170 14.01 15.47 -23.89
N PRO A 171 13.69 14.96 -22.70
CA PRO A 171 12.49 14.18 -22.49
C PRO A 171 11.25 15.08 -22.57
N ALA A 172 10.13 14.52 -23.02
CA ALA A 172 8.84 15.21 -23.01
C ALA A 172 8.27 15.35 -21.59
N LEU A 173 8.65 14.46 -20.68
CA LEU A 173 8.22 14.42 -19.28
C LEU A 173 9.30 13.80 -18.39
N VAL A 174 9.48 14.35 -17.20
CA VAL A 174 10.21 13.72 -16.09
C VAL A 174 9.24 13.51 -14.92
N VAL A 175 9.08 12.25 -14.50
CA VAL A 175 8.28 11.88 -13.33
C VAL A 175 9.21 11.73 -12.13
N HIS A 176 9.03 12.61 -11.15
CA HIS A 176 9.81 12.68 -9.92
C HIS A 176 9.03 12.03 -8.78
N ILE A 177 9.46 10.84 -8.35
CA ILE A 177 8.97 10.19 -7.12
C ILE A 177 9.94 10.58 -6.00
N VAL A 178 9.66 11.69 -5.33
CA VAL A 178 10.62 12.35 -4.42
C VAL A 178 9.92 13.01 -3.24
N PRO A 179 10.37 12.82 -1.99
CA PRO A 179 9.81 13.55 -0.85
C PRO A 179 9.93 15.06 -1.02
N GLU A 180 9.08 15.83 -0.34
CA GLU A 180 9.11 17.29 -0.41
C GLU A 180 10.46 17.84 0.08
N ALA A 181 11.03 17.26 1.13
CA ALA A 181 12.36 17.62 1.64
C ALA A 181 13.48 17.51 0.58
N VAL A 182 13.37 16.56 -0.36
CA VAL A 182 14.33 16.43 -1.46
C VAL A 182 14.14 17.56 -2.48
N LEU A 183 12.90 17.97 -2.74
CA LEU A 183 12.60 19.10 -3.63
C LEU A 183 13.08 20.44 -3.06
N GLU A 184 13.22 20.58 -1.74
CA GLU A 184 13.79 21.76 -1.11
C GLU A 184 15.29 21.93 -1.39
N SER A 185 16.00 20.83 -1.70
CA SER A 185 17.42 20.86 -2.00
C SER A 185 17.75 21.74 -3.19
N ASN A 186 18.62 22.74 -2.97
CA ASN A 186 19.12 23.61 -4.03
C ASN A 186 19.83 22.81 -5.14
N THR A 187 20.53 21.73 -4.78
CA THR A 187 21.18 20.84 -5.75
C THR A 187 20.16 20.18 -6.66
N TYR A 188 19.06 19.66 -6.08
CA TYR A 188 18.01 19.00 -6.84
C TYR A 188 17.25 19.98 -7.73
N LYS A 189 16.91 21.17 -7.22
CA LYS A 189 16.29 22.26 -8.00
C LYS A 189 17.15 22.65 -9.19
N ALA A 190 18.43 22.92 -8.97
CA ALA A 190 19.39 23.26 -10.02
C ALA A 190 19.60 22.11 -11.02
N TRP A 191 19.36 20.87 -10.61
CA TRP A 191 19.38 19.71 -11.52
C TRP A 191 18.12 19.64 -12.39
N MET A 192 16.94 19.92 -11.84
CA MET A 192 15.69 20.01 -12.60
C MET A 192 15.77 21.10 -13.70
N GLU A 193 16.40 22.24 -13.41
CA GLU A 193 16.59 23.34 -14.37
C GLU A 193 17.45 22.96 -15.60
N ARG A 194 18.20 21.85 -15.54
CA ARG A 194 19.05 21.42 -16.66
C ARG A 194 18.26 20.77 -17.79
N PHE A 195 17.02 20.34 -17.53
CA PHE A 195 16.14 19.82 -18.56
C PHE A 195 15.66 20.95 -19.50
N GLY A 196 15.39 20.61 -20.76
CA GLY A 196 15.04 21.61 -21.77
C GLY A 196 13.72 22.33 -21.44
N PRO A 197 13.48 23.54 -21.96
CA PRO A 197 12.32 24.37 -21.60
C PRO A 197 10.95 23.78 -22.01
N THR A 198 10.95 22.72 -22.83
CA THR A 198 9.76 21.97 -23.25
C THR A 198 9.52 20.71 -22.42
N THR A 199 10.35 20.46 -21.41
CA THR A 199 10.23 19.28 -20.54
C THR A 199 9.19 19.56 -19.48
N GLU A 200 8.15 18.72 -19.41
CA GLU A 200 7.20 18.75 -18.31
C GLU A 200 7.76 18.00 -17.09
N HIS A 201 7.39 18.45 -15.89
CA HIS A 201 7.82 17.85 -14.63
C HIS A 201 6.61 17.42 -13.80
N LEU A 202 6.46 16.10 -13.56
CA LEU A 202 5.42 15.55 -12.70
C LEU A 202 6.00 15.21 -11.33
N ILE A 203 5.43 15.78 -10.27
CA ILE A 203 5.83 15.52 -8.89
C ILE A 203 4.86 14.54 -8.23
N LEU A 204 5.40 13.41 -7.76
CA LEU A 204 4.71 12.36 -7.02
C LEU A 204 5.31 12.21 -5.61
N ASN A 205 4.59 12.66 -4.57
CA ASN A 205 5.04 12.67 -3.19
C ASN A 205 3.90 12.75 -2.15
N GLU A 206 4.25 12.80 -0.88
CA GLU A 206 3.35 12.85 0.28
C GLU A 206 2.43 14.08 0.33
N ASN A 207 2.73 15.12 -0.46
CA ASN A 207 1.94 16.36 -0.53
C ASN A 207 0.98 16.39 -1.72
N ASN A 208 0.90 15.34 -2.54
CA ASN A 208 -0.14 15.27 -3.56
C ASN A 208 -1.53 15.16 -2.92
N GLN A 209 -2.44 16.03 -3.33
CA GLN A 209 -3.81 16.06 -2.85
C GLN A 209 -4.73 15.59 -3.97
N THR A 210 -5.50 14.53 -3.72
CA THR A 210 -6.46 14.04 -4.70
C THR A 210 -7.60 13.30 -4.03
N VAL A 211 -8.79 13.39 -4.62
CA VAL A 211 -9.94 12.64 -4.15
C VAL A 211 -9.81 11.19 -4.62
N HIS A 212 -9.81 10.30 -3.65
CA HIS A 212 -9.87 8.86 -3.87
C HIS A 212 -11.26 8.34 -3.46
N ASN A 213 -11.72 7.23 -4.06
CA ASN A 213 -12.97 6.56 -3.68
C ASN A 213 -14.19 7.51 -3.65
N LEU A 214 -14.43 8.23 -4.76
CA LEU A 214 -15.54 9.18 -4.92
C LEU A 214 -16.90 8.61 -4.49
N ARG A 215 -17.13 7.30 -4.73
CA ARG A 215 -18.38 6.63 -4.34
C ARG A 215 -18.55 6.50 -2.82
N SER A 216 -17.47 6.37 -2.05
CA SER A 216 -17.51 6.42 -0.58
C SER A 216 -17.88 7.82 -0.08
N HIS A 217 -17.34 8.88 -0.69
CA HIS A 217 -17.76 10.26 -0.36
C HIS A 217 -19.25 10.46 -0.66
N LYS A 218 -19.72 10.03 -1.84
CA LYS A 218 -21.13 10.13 -2.22
C LYS A 218 -22.07 9.44 -1.24
N ILE A 219 -21.84 8.17 -0.93
CA ILE A 219 -22.72 7.43 0.00
C ILE A 219 -22.65 8.02 1.41
N GLN A 220 -21.48 8.47 1.88
CA GLN A 220 -21.35 9.14 3.17
C GLN A 220 -22.15 10.44 3.21
N SER A 221 -22.07 11.28 2.16
CA SER A 221 -22.85 12.52 2.09
C SER A 221 -24.37 12.28 2.12
N GLN A 222 -24.82 11.19 1.51
CA GLN A 222 -26.24 10.80 1.54
C GLN A 222 -26.65 10.26 2.91
N LEU A 223 -25.81 9.45 3.57
CA LEU A 223 -26.06 8.94 4.93
C LEU A 223 -25.97 10.06 5.98
N HIS A 224 -25.13 11.07 5.76
CA HIS A 224 -25.03 12.27 6.59
C HIS A 224 -26.34 13.04 6.66
N LEU A 225 -27.14 13.03 5.58
CA LEU A 225 -28.49 13.61 5.59
C LEU A 225 -29.40 12.90 6.58
N ILE A 226 -29.17 11.63 6.90
CA ILE A 226 -29.97 10.85 7.85
C ILE A 226 -29.50 11.10 9.28
N HIS A 227 -28.19 10.96 9.55
CA HIS A 227 -27.65 11.13 10.89
C HIS A 227 -26.22 11.70 10.86
N PRO A 228 -26.04 13.02 11.05
CA PRO A 228 -24.73 13.68 10.96
C PRO A 228 -23.65 13.16 11.91
N GLU A 229 -24.02 12.73 13.12
CA GLU A 229 -23.05 12.25 14.12
C GLU A 229 -22.57 10.81 13.85
N ILE A 230 -23.47 9.89 13.47
CA ILE A 230 -23.12 8.51 13.06
C ILE A 230 -22.38 8.51 11.72
N PHE A 231 -22.79 9.39 10.80
CA PHE A 231 -22.21 9.52 9.47
C PHE A 231 -21.62 10.91 9.25
N PRO A 232 -20.48 11.24 9.89
CA PRO A 232 -19.84 12.53 9.68
C PRO A 232 -19.35 12.66 8.24
N THR A 233 -19.24 13.90 7.75
CA THR A 233 -18.66 14.16 6.43
C THR A 233 -17.21 13.68 6.36
N LEU A 234 -16.84 12.95 5.30
CA LEU A 234 -15.45 12.57 5.08
C LEU A 234 -14.61 13.81 4.77
N LYS A 235 -13.46 13.92 5.42
CA LYS A 235 -12.47 14.98 5.24
C LYS A 235 -11.50 14.61 4.12
N THR A 236 -11.02 15.62 3.41
CA THR A 236 -9.83 15.50 2.56
C THR A 236 -8.61 15.77 3.44
N PHE A 237 -7.62 14.88 3.40
CA PHE A 237 -6.38 15.11 4.13
C PHE A 237 -5.53 16.12 3.37
N HIS A 238 -5.09 17.15 4.07
CA HIS A 238 -4.19 18.18 3.56
C HIS A 238 -2.96 18.23 4.46
N THR A 239 -1.78 18.27 3.85
CA THR A 239 -0.55 18.60 4.57
C THR A 239 -0.50 20.11 4.77
N GLU A 240 -0.18 20.55 5.99
CA GLU A 240 -0.01 21.97 6.33
C GLU A 240 1.41 22.48 6.02
N GLU A 241 2.32 21.58 5.64
CA GLU A 241 3.70 21.92 5.34
C GLU A 241 3.79 22.75 4.05
N PRO A 242 4.62 23.82 4.04
CA PRO A 242 4.80 24.63 2.85
C PRO A 242 5.44 23.80 1.73
N LEU A 243 4.95 24.00 0.51
CA LEU A 243 5.49 23.32 -0.66
C LEU A 243 6.82 23.96 -1.08
N ALA A 244 7.74 23.14 -1.58
CA ALA A 244 9.01 23.61 -2.12
C ALA A 244 8.77 24.57 -3.29
N THR A 245 9.37 25.75 -3.22
CA THR A 245 9.37 26.71 -4.34
C THR A 245 10.33 26.22 -5.41
N LEU A 246 9.78 25.91 -6.59
CA LEU A 246 10.50 25.44 -7.78
C LEU A 246 10.49 26.51 -8.86
N THR A 247 11.58 26.60 -9.61
CA THR A 247 11.79 27.57 -10.71
C THR A 247 11.30 27.04 -12.06
N VAL A 248 11.21 25.72 -12.20
CA VAL A 248 10.63 25.06 -13.38
C VAL A 248 9.13 24.87 -13.20
N PRO A 249 8.33 24.98 -14.27
CA PRO A 249 6.91 24.60 -14.23
C PRO A 249 6.77 23.13 -13.82
N ILE A 250 5.89 22.88 -12.86
CA ILE A 250 5.62 21.53 -12.36
C ILE A 250 4.11 21.26 -12.33
N VAL A 251 3.78 19.98 -12.47
CA VAL A 251 2.44 19.44 -12.22
C VAL A 251 2.53 18.46 -11.07
N ARG A 252 1.64 18.58 -10.10
CA ARG A 252 1.51 17.59 -9.02
C ARG A 252 0.55 16.49 -9.44
N GLY A 253 0.86 15.26 -9.06
CA GLY A 253 0.04 14.10 -9.39
C GLY A 253 -1.37 14.18 -8.79
N GLU A 254 -2.35 13.78 -9.59
CA GLU A 254 -3.75 13.63 -9.22
C GLU A 254 -4.27 12.30 -9.76
N CYS A 255 -5.28 11.71 -9.11
CA CYS A 255 -5.95 10.54 -9.64
C CYS A 255 -6.54 10.83 -11.02
N LEU A 256 -6.30 9.91 -11.96
CA LEU A 256 -6.77 9.98 -13.35
C LEU A 256 -6.21 11.15 -14.19
N LEU A 257 -5.25 11.92 -13.67
CA LEU A 257 -4.45 12.84 -14.47
C LEU A 257 -3.68 12.07 -15.54
N LYS A 258 -3.73 12.56 -16.78
CA LYS A 258 -3.00 11.96 -17.90
C LYS A 258 -2.08 12.98 -18.53
N TYR A 259 -0.88 12.53 -18.90
CA TYR A 259 -0.03 13.25 -19.84
C TYR A 259 -0.03 12.50 -21.15
N GLN A 260 -0.51 13.14 -22.20
CA GLN A 260 -0.56 12.57 -23.53
C GLN A 260 0.79 12.76 -24.23
N LEU A 261 1.37 11.68 -24.74
CA LEU A 261 2.64 11.71 -25.48
C LEU A 261 2.45 11.80 -27.00
N ARG A 262 1.23 11.55 -27.51
CA ARG A 262 0.83 11.59 -28.92
C ARG A 262 -0.69 11.75 -29.05
N PRO A 263 -1.20 12.41 -30.11
CA PRO A 263 -0.44 13.09 -31.17
C PRO A 263 0.16 14.43 -30.72
N THR A 264 -0.41 15.03 -29.67
CA THR A 264 0.05 16.27 -29.05
C THR A 264 0.52 16.00 -27.63
N PHE A 265 1.53 16.76 -27.19
CA PHE A 265 1.98 16.79 -25.81
C PHE A 265 1.06 17.69 -25.01
N GLU A 266 0.27 17.10 -24.11
CA GLU A 266 -0.70 17.86 -23.32
C GLU A 266 -1.10 17.13 -22.04
N TRP A 267 -1.42 17.93 -21.02
CA TRP A 267 -2.09 17.46 -19.82
C TRP A 267 -3.58 17.33 -20.05
N GLN A 268 -4.15 16.20 -19.67
CA GLN A 268 -5.58 15.92 -19.74
C GLN A 268 -6.14 15.73 -18.34
N ARG A 269 -7.13 16.56 -18.00
CA ARG A 269 -7.76 16.67 -16.68
C ARG A 269 -9.27 16.36 -16.71
N ASP A 270 -9.81 16.03 -17.88
CA ASP A 270 -11.22 15.68 -18.09
C ASP A 270 -11.68 14.49 -17.23
N ALA A 271 -10.77 13.56 -16.92
CA ALA A 271 -11.05 12.39 -16.09
C ALA A 271 -10.73 12.59 -14.61
N VAL A 272 -10.12 13.72 -14.21
CA VAL A 272 -9.77 13.98 -12.81
C VAL A 272 -11.06 14.18 -12.02
N VAL A 273 -11.20 13.43 -10.94
CA VAL A 273 -12.40 13.44 -10.11
C VAL A 273 -12.34 14.54 -9.07
N VAL A 274 -13.47 15.23 -8.88
CA VAL A 274 -13.69 16.20 -7.80
C VAL A 274 -14.85 15.68 -6.94
N ALA A 275 -14.70 15.76 -5.62
CA ALA A 275 -15.79 15.48 -4.70
C ALA A 275 -16.71 16.70 -4.63
N ASP A 276 -17.92 16.58 -5.18
CA ASP A 276 -18.96 17.60 -5.12
C ASP A 276 -20.14 17.09 -4.27
N THR A 277 -20.17 17.52 -3.01
CA THR A 277 -21.22 17.12 -2.07
C THR A 277 -22.59 17.63 -2.50
N ASP A 278 -22.67 18.80 -3.12
CA ASP A 278 -23.95 19.38 -3.54
C ASP A 278 -24.51 18.60 -4.73
N GLU A 279 -23.66 18.19 -5.67
CA GLU A 279 -24.04 17.29 -6.76
C GLU A 279 -24.52 15.93 -6.22
N PHE A 280 -23.84 15.35 -5.23
CA PHE A 280 -24.25 14.07 -4.62
C PHE A 280 -25.61 14.14 -3.93
N ILE A 281 -25.89 15.26 -3.24
CA ILE A 281 -27.17 15.50 -2.59
C ILE A 281 -28.25 15.72 -3.65
N LYS A 282 -27.98 16.55 -4.67
CA LYS A 282 -28.93 16.80 -5.77
C LYS A 282 -29.32 15.50 -6.48
N GLU A 283 -28.37 14.64 -6.82
CA GLU A 283 -28.66 13.35 -7.45
C GLU A 283 -29.54 12.47 -6.55
N ALA A 284 -29.35 12.53 -5.23
CA ALA A 284 -30.18 11.78 -4.28
C ALA A 284 -31.61 12.33 -4.20
N THR A 285 -31.78 13.65 -4.19
CA THR A 285 -33.11 14.29 -4.07
C THR A 285 -33.95 14.19 -5.35
N GLU A 286 -33.34 13.87 -6.50
CA GLU A 286 -34.05 13.53 -7.73
C GLU A 286 -34.77 12.16 -7.65
N ILE A 287 -34.42 11.30 -6.67
CA ILE A 287 -35.10 10.02 -6.44
C ILE A 287 -36.47 10.29 -5.77
N PRO A 288 -37.59 9.85 -6.37
CA PRO A 288 -38.92 10.08 -5.80
C PRO A 288 -39.06 9.55 -4.37
N GLY A 289 -39.56 10.39 -3.46
CA GLY A 289 -39.78 10.04 -2.05
C GLY A 289 -38.50 9.98 -1.19
N PHE A 290 -37.32 10.28 -1.74
CA PHE A 290 -36.06 10.20 -0.98
C PHE A 290 -36.06 11.10 0.26
N LEU A 291 -36.41 12.37 0.12
CA LEU A 291 -36.44 13.32 1.25
C LEU A 291 -37.49 12.94 2.30
N GLU A 292 -38.64 12.41 1.88
CA GLU A 292 -39.66 11.91 2.80
C GLU A 292 -39.10 10.77 3.65
N ARG A 293 -38.38 9.82 3.03
CA ARG A 293 -37.71 8.72 3.75
C ARG A 293 -36.58 9.19 4.65
N VAL A 294 -35.80 10.21 4.24
CA VAL A 294 -34.78 10.80 5.11
C VAL A 294 -35.41 11.38 6.38
N GLU A 295 -36.52 12.11 6.26
CA GLU A 295 -37.23 12.68 7.41
C GLU A 295 -37.90 11.61 8.28
N GLU A 296 -38.44 10.54 7.68
CA GLU A 296 -38.92 9.37 8.42
C GLU A 296 -37.79 8.73 9.25
N CYS A 297 -36.62 8.51 8.65
CA CYS A 297 -35.46 7.96 9.34
C CYS A 297 -34.96 8.87 10.46
N LYS A 298 -34.85 10.19 10.22
CA LYS A 298 -34.47 11.16 11.26
C LYS A 298 -35.43 11.12 12.44
N SER A 299 -36.73 11.09 12.16
CA SER A 299 -37.77 11.06 13.19
C SER A 299 -37.70 9.78 14.02
N ALA A 300 -37.38 8.64 13.40
CA ALA A 300 -37.19 7.36 14.09
C ALA A 300 -35.91 7.30 14.93
N LEU A 301 -34.88 8.08 14.57
CA LEU A 301 -33.57 8.14 15.24
C LEU A 301 -33.46 9.27 16.28
N ALA A 302 -34.47 10.13 16.40
CA ALA A 302 -34.45 11.24 17.34
C ALA A 302 -34.39 10.72 18.79
N ASP A 303 -33.24 10.92 19.45
CA ASP A 303 -33.04 10.54 20.84
C ASP A 303 -33.80 11.53 21.77
N PRO A 304 -34.78 11.06 22.58
CA PRO A 304 -35.52 11.91 23.51
C PRO A 304 -34.68 12.42 24.70
N THR A 305 -33.48 11.88 24.93
CA THR A 305 -32.76 11.99 26.20
C THR A 305 -31.58 12.98 26.21
N GLY A 306 -31.12 13.44 25.05
CA GLY A 306 -30.30 14.66 24.89
C GLY A 306 -28.89 14.68 25.48
N GLN A 307 -28.43 13.62 26.13
CA GLN A 307 -27.06 13.52 26.66
C GLN A 307 -26.59 12.06 26.65
N VAL A 308 -25.92 11.67 25.57
CA VAL A 308 -25.21 10.39 25.49
C VAL A 308 -23.73 10.67 25.78
N ASP A 309 -23.17 9.96 26.77
CA ASP A 309 -21.73 9.97 26.99
C ASP A 309 -21.04 9.50 25.69
N LYS A 310 -20.13 10.32 25.15
CA LYS A 310 -19.47 10.04 23.87
C LYS A 310 -18.71 8.71 23.86
N TYR A 311 -18.32 8.19 25.02
CA TYR A 311 -17.46 7.02 25.14
C TYR A 311 -18.13 5.87 25.89
N PRO A 312 -17.88 4.61 25.51
CA PRO A 312 -17.02 4.20 24.39
C PRO A 312 -17.66 4.53 23.02
N GLU A 313 -16.83 4.92 22.05
CA GLU A 313 -17.24 5.23 20.67
C GLU A 313 -16.69 4.15 19.73
N VAL A 314 -17.52 3.69 18.79
CA VAL A 314 -17.12 2.73 17.75
C VAL A 314 -17.20 3.39 16.39
N VAL A 315 -16.09 3.38 15.66
CA VAL A 315 -16.03 3.88 14.28
C VAL A 315 -15.64 2.74 13.35
N PHE A 316 -16.50 2.47 12.38
CA PHE A 316 -16.26 1.50 11.31
C PHE A 316 -15.46 2.15 10.19
N LEU A 317 -14.17 1.82 10.10
CA LEU A 317 -13.28 2.31 9.06
C LEU A 317 -13.39 1.47 7.78
N GLY A 318 -13.85 0.22 7.90
CA GLY A 318 -14.19 -0.63 6.77
C GLY A 318 -15.17 -1.74 7.17
N THR A 319 -16.05 -2.07 6.22
CA THR A 319 -17.24 -2.94 6.40
C THR A 319 -17.43 -3.91 5.23
N GLY A 320 -16.40 -4.10 4.41
CA GLY A 320 -16.38 -5.03 3.28
C GLY A 320 -15.64 -6.32 3.61
N SER A 321 -16.06 -7.41 2.97
CA SER A 321 -15.41 -8.72 3.05
C SER A 321 -14.48 -8.94 1.86
N ALA A 322 -13.32 -9.57 2.11
CA ALA A 322 -12.32 -10.06 1.15
C ALA A 322 -11.61 -9.01 0.29
N ILE A 323 -12.34 -8.15 -0.42
CA ILE A 323 -11.80 -7.24 -1.42
C ILE A 323 -12.33 -5.82 -1.17
N PRO A 324 -11.49 -4.77 -1.19
CA PRO A 324 -11.96 -3.39 -1.15
C PRO A 324 -12.96 -3.10 -2.29
N MET A 325 -14.18 -2.71 -1.93
CA MET A 325 -15.23 -2.35 -2.87
C MET A 325 -15.24 -0.84 -3.14
N LYS A 326 -15.99 -0.41 -4.16
CA LYS A 326 -16.15 1.03 -4.50
C LYS A 326 -16.68 1.88 -3.35
N ILE A 327 -17.50 1.30 -2.47
CA ILE A 327 -18.17 2.00 -1.36
C ILE A 327 -17.75 1.53 0.03
N ARG A 328 -17.22 0.31 0.16
CA ARG A 328 -16.85 -0.31 1.44
C ARG A 328 -15.41 -0.80 1.36
N ASN A 329 -14.56 -0.34 2.29
CA ASN A 329 -13.21 -0.90 2.44
C ASN A 329 -13.25 -2.19 3.28
N VAL A 330 -12.17 -2.96 3.25
CA VAL A 330 -12.01 -4.19 4.07
C VAL A 330 -11.97 -3.91 5.58
N SER A 331 -12.16 -4.95 6.38
CA SER A 331 -12.37 -4.89 7.84
C SER A 331 -11.36 -4.02 8.59
N SER A 332 -11.88 -3.03 9.32
CA SER A 332 -11.15 -2.26 10.33
C SER A 332 -12.17 -1.48 11.17
N ILE A 333 -12.12 -1.66 12.48
CA ILE A 333 -12.98 -0.94 13.43
C ILE A 333 -12.11 -0.34 14.52
N ILE A 334 -12.28 0.94 14.83
CA ILE A 334 -11.62 1.56 15.97
C ILE A 334 -12.63 1.74 17.11
N LEU A 335 -12.30 1.20 18.28
CA LEU A 335 -13.00 1.39 19.54
C LEU A 335 -12.23 2.46 20.33
N ASN A 336 -12.78 3.67 20.40
CA ASN A 336 -12.27 4.71 21.29
C ASN A 336 -12.86 4.46 22.68
N ILE A 337 -12.01 4.04 23.61
CA ILE A 337 -12.41 3.79 25.01
C ILE A 337 -12.66 5.11 25.73
N ASP A 338 -11.83 6.12 25.43
CA ASP A 338 -11.94 7.49 25.92
C ASP A 338 -11.18 8.43 24.97
N THR A 339 -11.00 9.69 25.39
CA THR A 339 -10.31 10.74 24.62
C THR A 339 -8.83 10.46 24.32
N THR A 340 -8.21 9.51 25.02
CA THR A 340 -6.77 9.23 24.99
C THR A 340 -6.40 7.80 24.58
N ARG A 341 -7.35 6.86 24.62
CA ARG A 341 -7.08 5.43 24.42
C ARG A 341 -8.05 4.80 23.43
N SER A 342 -7.49 4.03 22.49
CA SER A 342 -8.27 3.26 21.55
C SER A 342 -7.68 1.86 21.29
N VAL A 343 -8.56 0.98 20.81
CA VAL A 343 -8.23 -0.36 20.34
C VAL A 343 -8.68 -0.47 18.88
N LEU A 344 -7.79 -0.94 18.02
CA LEU A 344 -8.14 -1.25 16.63
C LEU A 344 -8.48 -2.75 16.53
N LEU A 345 -9.64 -3.08 15.98
CA LEU A 345 -10.11 -4.42 15.70
C LEU A 345 -10.00 -4.66 14.20
N ASP A 346 -9.10 -5.55 13.83
CA ASP A 346 -8.61 -5.78 12.47
C ASP A 346 -8.04 -4.52 11.79
N CYS A 347 -7.18 -4.74 10.80
CA CYS A 347 -6.41 -3.71 10.15
C CYS A 347 -6.14 -4.09 8.70
N GLY A 348 -7.22 -4.23 7.93
CA GLY A 348 -7.17 -4.51 6.50
C GLY A 348 -6.49 -3.40 5.68
N GLU A 349 -6.19 -3.70 4.42
CA GLU A 349 -5.61 -2.75 3.48
C GLU A 349 -6.36 -1.41 3.47
N GLY A 350 -5.64 -0.30 3.40
CA GLY A 350 -6.25 1.03 3.33
C GLY A 350 -6.75 1.61 4.66
N THR A 351 -6.64 0.90 5.78
CA THR A 351 -7.03 1.39 7.13
C THR A 351 -6.49 2.79 7.44
N PHE A 352 -5.20 3.05 7.21
CA PHE A 352 -4.63 4.40 7.40
C PHE A 352 -5.33 5.46 6.55
N GLY A 353 -5.62 5.15 5.28
CA GLY A 353 -6.36 6.07 4.40
C GLY A 353 -7.79 6.32 4.88
N GLN A 354 -8.44 5.35 5.53
CA GLN A 354 -9.75 5.53 6.16
C GLN A 354 -9.67 6.41 7.40
N LEU A 355 -8.64 6.23 8.24
CA LEU A 355 -8.35 7.12 9.36
C LEU A 355 -8.14 8.57 8.87
N CYS A 356 -7.37 8.79 7.81
CA CYS A 356 -7.18 10.11 7.21
C CYS A 356 -8.50 10.73 6.73
N ARG A 357 -9.37 9.95 6.07
CA ARG A 357 -10.67 10.45 5.57
C ARG A 357 -11.65 10.74 6.70
N HIS A 358 -11.62 9.96 7.78
CA HIS A 358 -12.54 10.16 8.89
C HIS A 358 -12.10 11.31 9.80
N TYR A 359 -10.81 11.35 10.16
CA TYR A 359 -10.29 12.28 11.16
C TYR A 359 -9.59 13.52 10.58
N GLY A 360 -9.14 13.49 9.33
CA GLY A 360 -8.47 14.62 8.67
C GLY A 360 -7.18 15.01 9.37
N SER A 361 -7.04 16.28 9.74
CA SER A 361 -5.87 16.80 10.47
C SER A 361 -5.65 16.17 11.85
N GLU A 362 -6.70 15.60 12.46
CA GLU A 362 -6.62 14.95 13.78
C GLU A 362 -6.05 13.52 13.70
N VAL A 363 -5.76 13.01 12.50
CA VAL A 363 -5.34 11.61 12.30
C VAL A 363 -4.10 11.22 13.11
N ASP A 364 -3.14 12.15 13.28
CA ASP A 364 -1.94 11.88 14.07
C ASP A 364 -2.25 11.66 15.54
N GLU A 365 -3.18 12.44 16.10
CA GLU A 365 -3.63 12.26 17.47
C GLU A 365 -4.30 10.90 17.62
N VAL A 366 -5.17 10.52 16.67
CA VAL A 366 -5.86 9.23 16.67
C VAL A 366 -4.87 8.08 16.60
N LEU A 367 -3.88 8.14 15.72
CA LEU A 367 -2.81 7.12 15.64
C LEU A 367 -2.08 6.98 16.98
N CYS A 368 -1.80 8.09 17.66
CA CYS A 368 -1.14 8.08 18.97
C CYS A 368 -2.01 7.47 20.08
N LYS A 369 -3.35 7.56 19.97
CA LYS A 369 -4.31 6.98 20.94
C LYS A 369 -4.39 5.45 20.84
N ILE A 370 -3.97 4.85 19.72
CA ILE A 370 -3.99 3.39 19.54
C ILE A 370 -3.00 2.75 20.51
N VAL A 371 -3.54 2.05 21.51
CA VAL A 371 -2.77 1.32 22.53
C VAL A 371 -2.61 -0.15 22.15
N ALA A 372 -3.67 -0.74 21.58
CA ALA A 372 -3.70 -2.14 21.20
C ALA A 372 -4.34 -2.33 19.82
N ILE A 373 -3.91 -3.39 19.14
CA ILE A 373 -4.50 -3.85 17.89
C ILE A 373 -4.83 -5.33 18.08
N PHE A 374 -6.08 -5.71 17.85
CA PHE A 374 -6.52 -7.09 17.77
C PHE A 374 -6.63 -7.48 16.30
N ILE A 375 -6.00 -8.58 15.91
CA ILE A 375 -6.16 -9.20 14.59
C ILE A 375 -6.83 -10.55 14.79
N SER A 376 -8.04 -10.70 14.26
CA SER A 376 -8.91 -11.87 14.43
C SER A 376 -8.28 -13.13 13.83
N HIS A 377 -7.77 -13.03 12.60
CA HIS A 377 -7.17 -14.14 11.84
C HIS A 377 -6.26 -13.63 10.71
N LEU A 378 -5.75 -14.54 9.86
CA LEU A 378 -4.68 -14.23 8.90
C LEU A 378 -5.11 -14.08 7.42
N HIS A 379 -6.41 -13.96 7.13
CA HIS A 379 -6.81 -13.51 5.80
C HIS A 379 -6.39 -12.06 5.57
N ALA A 380 -5.98 -11.75 4.34
CA ALA A 380 -5.24 -10.53 4.02
C ALA A 380 -6.05 -9.25 4.33
N ASP A 381 -7.36 -9.32 4.11
CA ASP A 381 -8.33 -8.26 4.36
C ASP A 381 -8.48 -7.86 5.83
N HIS A 382 -7.86 -8.58 6.77
CA HIS A 382 -7.88 -8.27 8.20
C HIS A 382 -6.55 -7.74 8.76
N HIS A 383 -5.43 -7.78 8.01
CA HIS A 383 -4.12 -7.41 8.59
C HIS A 383 -3.13 -6.71 7.67
N THR A 384 -3.32 -6.66 6.36
CA THR A 384 -2.31 -6.08 5.46
C THR A 384 -2.09 -4.58 5.65
N GLY A 385 -3.06 -3.86 6.20
CA GLY A 385 -2.95 -2.45 6.57
C GLY A 385 -2.08 -2.19 7.80
N LEU A 386 -1.80 -3.22 8.61
CA LEU A 386 -1.04 -3.12 9.86
C LEU A 386 0.32 -2.45 9.66
N LEU A 387 1.04 -2.81 8.60
CA LEU A 387 2.38 -2.27 8.31
C LEU A 387 2.35 -0.76 8.20
N ASN A 388 1.43 -0.21 7.41
CA ASN A 388 1.35 1.23 7.19
C ASN A 388 0.89 1.96 8.46
N VAL A 389 -0.10 1.42 9.19
CA VAL A 389 -0.56 2.01 10.46
C VAL A 389 0.58 2.11 11.48
N LEU A 390 1.45 1.09 11.60
CA LEU A 390 2.59 1.12 12.52
C LEU A 390 3.60 2.21 12.16
N LEU A 391 3.93 2.34 10.87
CA LEU A 391 4.87 3.33 10.36
C LEU A 391 4.33 4.76 10.51
N GLN A 392 3.06 4.98 10.15
CA GLN A 392 2.42 6.28 10.29
C GLN A 392 2.22 6.65 11.76
N ARG A 393 2.00 5.68 12.64
CA ARG A 393 1.97 5.94 14.09
C ARG A 393 3.33 6.36 14.63
N GLU A 394 4.44 5.77 14.19
CA GLU A 394 5.78 6.26 14.55
C GLU A 394 5.97 7.72 14.08
N ARG A 395 5.62 8.01 12.82
CA ARG A 395 5.67 9.36 12.25
C ARG A 395 4.86 10.35 13.08
N ALA A 396 3.62 10.01 13.41
CA ALA A 396 2.72 10.83 14.22
C ALA A 396 3.26 11.07 15.63
N LEU A 397 3.78 10.03 16.31
CA LEU A 397 4.40 10.17 17.63
C LEU A 397 5.58 11.15 17.59
N LYS A 398 6.46 11.01 16.57
CA LYS A 398 7.59 11.92 16.38
C LYS A 398 7.14 13.36 16.10
N PHE A 399 6.18 13.53 15.19
CA PHE A 399 5.63 14.83 14.81
C PHE A 399 5.02 15.57 16.01
N LEU A 400 4.23 14.85 16.83
CA LEU A 400 3.60 15.38 18.04
C LEU A 400 4.54 15.42 19.26
N GLY A 401 5.83 15.13 19.11
CA GLY A 401 6.80 15.14 20.21
C GLY A 401 6.53 14.11 21.32
N LYS A 402 5.78 13.05 21.03
CA LYS A 402 5.42 11.99 21.97
C LYS A 402 6.50 10.90 21.99
N ALA A 403 6.71 10.32 23.16
CA ALA A 403 7.64 9.21 23.33
C ALA A 403 7.20 8.00 22.49
N PHE A 404 8.16 7.38 21.80
CA PHE A 404 7.93 6.14 21.08
C PHE A 404 7.40 5.06 22.04
N SER A 405 6.34 4.36 21.63
CA SER A 405 5.78 3.24 22.37
C SER A 405 5.30 2.16 21.41
N PRO A 406 5.69 0.88 21.60
CA PRO A 406 5.13 -0.20 20.80
C PRO A 406 3.65 -0.44 21.13
N VAL A 407 2.84 -0.78 20.11
CA VAL A 407 1.45 -1.21 20.32
C VAL A 407 1.41 -2.63 20.89
N LEU A 408 0.37 -2.94 21.66
CA LEU A 408 0.10 -4.31 22.09
C LEU A 408 -0.69 -5.02 20.99
N LEU A 409 -0.03 -5.94 20.28
CA LEU A 409 -0.63 -6.67 19.16
C LEU A 409 -1.18 -8.02 19.66
N VAL A 410 -2.50 -8.13 19.79
CA VAL A 410 -3.20 -9.37 20.12
C VAL A 410 -3.57 -10.08 18.82
N THR A 411 -3.01 -11.26 18.55
CA THR A 411 -3.09 -11.87 17.20
C THR A 411 -2.76 -13.37 17.21
N PRO A 412 -3.18 -14.15 16.20
CA PRO A 412 -2.59 -15.46 15.93
C PRO A 412 -1.07 -15.35 15.77
N ILE A 413 -0.33 -16.13 16.57
CA ILE A 413 1.14 -16.03 16.62
C ILE A 413 1.82 -16.29 15.27
N GLN A 414 1.14 -16.98 14.36
CA GLN A 414 1.61 -17.30 13.02
C GLN A 414 1.88 -16.05 12.16
N ILE A 415 1.26 -14.90 12.47
CA ILE A 415 1.54 -13.63 11.77
C ILE A 415 3.03 -13.24 11.82
N MET A 416 3.75 -13.68 12.86
CA MET A 416 5.16 -13.36 13.05
C MET A 416 6.05 -13.86 11.93
N SER A 417 5.68 -14.94 11.23
CA SER A 417 6.46 -15.40 10.08
C SER A 417 6.45 -14.40 8.93
N TRP A 418 5.31 -13.74 8.70
CA TRP A 418 5.18 -12.69 7.69
C TRP A 418 5.86 -11.40 8.15
N LEU A 419 5.61 -10.97 9.39
CA LEU A 419 6.19 -9.75 9.95
C LEU A 419 7.73 -9.81 10.02
N GLN A 420 8.30 -10.97 10.36
CA GLN A 420 9.75 -11.17 10.35
C GLN A 420 10.33 -11.08 8.94
N GLN A 421 9.68 -11.70 7.95
CA GLN A 421 10.12 -11.61 6.56
C GLN A 421 10.06 -10.18 6.04
N TYR A 422 9.00 -9.43 6.34
CA TYR A 422 8.90 -8.02 5.98
C TYR A 422 9.97 -7.18 6.71
N HIS A 423 10.21 -7.44 7.99
CA HIS A 423 11.25 -6.77 8.76
C HIS A 423 12.66 -6.97 8.19
N ASP A 424 12.99 -8.21 7.85
CA ASP A 424 14.34 -8.57 7.39
C ASP A 424 14.62 -8.11 5.94
N ASN A 425 13.57 -7.98 5.11
CA ASN A 425 13.75 -7.76 3.66
C ASN A 425 13.18 -6.44 3.13
N CYS A 426 12.27 -5.79 3.85
CA CYS A 426 11.55 -4.61 3.37
C CYS A 426 11.81 -3.38 4.26
N GLN A 427 11.38 -3.42 5.52
CA GLN A 427 11.50 -2.28 6.43
C GLN A 427 11.41 -2.72 7.89
N GLU A 428 12.21 -2.10 8.76
CA GLU A 428 12.25 -2.48 10.17
C GLU A 428 10.92 -2.17 10.91
N ILE A 429 10.06 -3.19 11.07
CA ILE A 429 8.77 -3.02 11.75
C ILE A 429 8.65 -3.65 13.16
N LEU A 430 9.49 -4.61 13.55
CA LEU A 430 9.24 -5.42 14.75
C LEU A 430 9.33 -4.63 16.06
N ARG A 431 10.10 -3.53 16.09
CA ARG A 431 10.17 -2.64 17.25
C ARG A 431 8.85 -1.96 17.59
N HIS A 432 7.91 -1.88 16.64
CA HIS A 432 6.63 -1.21 16.81
C HIS A 432 5.59 -2.06 17.56
N ILE A 433 5.87 -3.34 17.79
CA ILE A 433 4.87 -4.27 18.33
C ILE A 433 5.38 -5.03 19.56
N ASN A 434 4.47 -5.25 20.50
CA ASN A 434 4.61 -6.21 21.58
C ASN A 434 3.48 -7.24 21.45
N VAL A 435 3.85 -8.46 21.05
CA VAL A 435 2.88 -9.48 20.63
C VAL A 435 2.35 -10.27 21.82
N ILE A 436 1.02 -10.34 21.90
CA ILE A 436 0.26 -11.20 22.80
C ILE A 436 -0.44 -12.26 21.95
N PRO A 437 -0.07 -13.55 22.04
CA PRO A 437 -0.76 -14.59 21.30
C PRO A 437 -2.24 -14.62 21.70
N ALA A 438 -3.17 -14.55 20.74
CA ALA A 438 -4.61 -14.59 21.02
C ALA A 438 -4.99 -15.82 21.88
N ARG A 439 -4.37 -16.98 21.61
CA ARG A 439 -4.53 -18.21 22.42
C ARG A 439 -4.22 -18.05 23.91
N ALA A 440 -3.36 -17.11 24.30
CA ALA A 440 -3.04 -16.84 25.71
C ALA A 440 -4.18 -16.12 26.46
N LEU A 441 -5.20 -15.66 25.73
CA LEU A 441 -6.39 -14.99 26.26
C LEU A 441 -7.64 -15.88 26.14
N LEU A 442 -7.49 -17.16 25.81
CA LEU A 442 -8.61 -18.12 25.89
C LEU A 442 -9.01 -18.32 27.36
N ASP A 443 -10.29 -18.59 27.59
CA ASP A 443 -10.76 -18.87 28.95
C ASP A 443 -10.04 -20.11 29.52
N GLY A 444 -9.53 -19.97 30.75
CA GLY A 444 -8.74 -21.03 31.40
C GLY A 444 -7.34 -21.29 30.82
N ALA A 445 -6.83 -20.43 29.92
CA ALA A 445 -5.49 -20.62 29.36
C ALA A 445 -4.38 -20.48 30.41
N GLU A 446 -3.52 -21.49 30.53
CA GLU A 446 -2.30 -21.42 31.34
C GLU A 446 -1.19 -20.69 30.59
N VAL A 447 -0.93 -19.44 30.96
CA VAL A 447 0.15 -18.63 30.36
C VAL A 447 1.43 -18.84 31.15
N THR A 448 2.32 -19.71 30.68
CA THR A 448 3.59 -20.03 31.39
C THR A 448 4.70 -18.99 31.19
N LYS A 449 4.67 -18.24 30.09
CA LYS A 449 5.71 -17.25 29.77
C LYS A 449 5.49 -15.96 30.55
N LEU A 450 6.39 -15.63 31.49
CA LEU A 450 6.35 -14.40 32.29
C LEU A 450 6.16 -13.14 31.44
N ARG A 451 6.94 -13.00 30.35
CA ARG A 451 6.80 -11.86 29.42
C ARG A 451 5.38 -11.72 28.87
N THR A 452 4.72 -12.83 28.52
CA THR A 452 3.34 -12.79 28.02
C THR A 452 2.37 -12.38 29.12
N GLN A 453 2.56 -12.86 30.36
CA GLN A 453 1.76 -12.42 31.51
C GLN A 453 1.93 -10.92 31.77
N ASP A 454 3.15 -10.39 31.70
CA ASP A 454 3.43 -8.96 31.88
C ASP A 454 2.76 -8.11 30.79
N LEU A 455 2.80 -8.57 29.53
CA LEU A 455 2.12 -7.89 28.42
C LEU A 455 0.59 -7.91 28.58
N ILE A 456 0.01 -9.03 29.02
CA ILE A 456 -1.43 -9.13 29.32
C ILE A 456 -1.80 -8.18 30.47
N ARG A 457 -1.03 -8.16 31.56
CA ARG A 457 -1.23 -7.19 32.65
C ARG A 457 -1.11 -5.75 32.16
N SER A 458 -0.16 -5.46 31.28
CA SER A 458 0.00 -4.14 30.66
C SER A 458 -1.21 -3.77 29.81
N LEU A 459 -1.74 -4.69 29.00
CA LEU A 459 -2.95 -4.51 28.20
C LEU A 459 -4.15 -4.11 29.07
N LEU A 460 -4.45 -4.91 30.09
CA LEU A 460 -5.58 -4.68 30.99
C LEU A 460 -5.45 -3.37 31.75
N ASN A 461 -4.24 -3.05 32.23
CA ASN A 461 -3.99 -1.81 32.96
C ASN A 461 -4.09 -0.57 32.07
N LYS A 462 -3.46 -0.58 30.90
CA LYS A 462 -3.46 0.57 30.00
C LYS A 462 -4.87 0.90 29.51
N LEU A 463 -5.66 -0.11 29.16
CA LEU A 463 -7.02 0.04 28.62
C LEU A 463 -8.11 0.02 29.70
N GLU A 464 -7.75 -0.01 30.98
CA GLU A 464 -8.70 -0.11 32.11
C GLU A 464 -9.72 -1.26 31.97
N LEU A 465 -9.26 -2.39 31.45
CA LEU A 465 -10.07 -3.59 31.29
C LEU A 465 -10.03 -4.44 32.57
N VAL A 466 -11.18 -5.00 32.92
CA VAL A 466 -11.30 -6.12 33.87
C VAL A 466 -10.84 -7.41 33.18
N LYS A 467 -11.27 -7.61 31.93
CA LYS A 467 -10.96 -8.81 31.15
C LYS A 467 -10.84 -8.46 29.67
N PHE A 468 -9.80 -9.01 29.03
CA PHE A 468 -9.73 -9.17 27.58
C PHE A 468 -9.67 -10.68 27.34
N GLN A 469 -10.71 -11.21 26.69
CA GLN A 469 -10.84 -12.64 26.45
C GLN A 469 -10.96 -12.89 24.95
N THR A 470 -10.50 -14.04 24.50
CA THR A 470 -10.73 -14.53 23.14
C THR A 470 -11.43 -15.88 23.17
N CYS A 471 -12.06 -16.24 22.06
CA CYS A 471 -12.54 -17.60 21.80
C CYS A 471 -12.14 -18.03 20.39
N VAL A 472 -11.93 -19.33 20.17
CA VAL A 472 -11.76 -19.85 18.81
C VAL A 472 -13.12 -19.80 18.10
N VAL A 473 -13.13 -19.29 16.87
CA VAL A 473 -14.34 -19.19 16.06
C VAL A 473 -14.30 -20.13 14.85
N ARG A 474 -15.46 -20.35 14.21
CA ARG A 474 -15.62 -21.34 13.14
C ARG A 474 -15.39 -20.69 11.78
N HIS A 475 -14.13 -20.59 11.38
CA HIS A 475 -13.72 -20.01 10.10
C HIS A 475 -12.47 -20.72 9.57
N CYS A 476 -11.30 -20.08 9.61
CA CYS A 476 -10.00 -20.70 9.32
C CYS A 476 -9.26 -21.12 10.60
N LYS A 477 -8.17 -21.88 10.45
CA LYS A 477 -7.35 -22.32 11.58
C LYS A 477 -6.73 -21.13 12.30
N ASN A 478 -6.94 -21.07 13.61
CA ASN A 478 -6.53 -19.93 14.46
C ASN A 478 -7.29 -18.63 14.14
N ALA A 479 -8.58 -18.73 13.80
CA ALA A 479 -9.47 -17.59 13.86
C ALA A 479 -10.02 -17.39 15.27
N PHE A 480 -10.11 -16.12 15.68
CA PHE A 480 -10.59 -15.74 17.01
C PHE A 480 -11.60 -14.60 16.95
N GLY A 481 -12.60 -14.69 17.82
CA GLY A 481 -13.36 -13.53 18.29
C GLY A 481 -12.77 -13.05 19.62
N CYS A 482 -13.10 -11.83 20.02
CA CYS A 482 -12.69 -11.27 21.31
C CYS A 482 -13.82 -10.59 22.07
N SER A 483 -13.68 -10.51 23.39
CA SER A 483 -14.51 -9.67 24.24
C SER A 483 -13.65 -8.78 25.14
N LEU A 484 -14.04 -7.52 25.27
CA LEU A 484 -13.43 -6.53 26.14
C LEU A 484 -14.45 -6.16 27.22
N GLN A 485 -14.10 -6.35 28.49
CA GLN A 485 -14.90 -5.92 29.63
C GLN A 485 -14.15 -4.81 30.37
N HIS A 486 -14.74 -3.62 30.39
CA HIS A 486 -14.13 -2.42 30.96
C HIS A 486 -14.48 -2.26 32.45
N LYS A 487 -13.61 -1.57 33.20
CA LYS A 487 -13.82 -1.31 34.64
C LYS A 487 -15.04 -0.44 34.95
N SER A 488 -15.52 0.35 33.98
CA SER A 488 -16.77 1.12 34.13
C SER A 488 -18.04 0.28 33.95
N GLY A 489 -17.91 -0.99 33.57
CA GLY A 489 -19.02 -1.95 33.56
C GLY A 489 -19.43 -2.45 32.18
N TRP A 490 -19.13 -1.71 31.11
CA TRP A 490 -19.52 -2.13 29.77
C TRP A 490 -18.70 -3.32 29.25
N LYS A 491 -19.33 -4.11 28.38
CA LYS A 491 -18.77 -5.27 27.70
C LYS A 491 -19.07 -5.22 26.21
N MET A 492 -18.02 -5.36 25.40
CA MET A 492 -18.09 -5.36 23.94
C MET A 492 -17.51 -6.66 23.38
N VAL A 493 -18.10 -7.18 22.31
CA VAL A 493 -17.71 -8.44 21.65
C VAL A 493 -17.51 -8.19 20.17
N TYR A 494 -16.45 -8.76 19.61
CA TYR A 494 -16.18 -8.77 18.18
C TYR A 494 -15.98 -10.21 17.70
N SER A 495 -16.73 -10.62 16.67
CA SER A 495 -16.71 -11.99 16.18
C SER A 495 -15.44 -12.36 15.40
N GLY A 496 -14.85 -11.40 14.68
CA GLY A 496 -14.07 -11.73 13.48
C GLY A 496 -14.95 -12.40 12.42
N ASP A 497 -14.36 -13.13 11.49
CA ASP A 497 -15.12 -13.96 10.55
C ASP A 497 -15.48 -15.30 11.21
N THR A 498 -16.74 -15.71 11.09
CA THR A 498 -17.21 -16.94 11.70
C THR A 498 -18.58 -17.40 11.19
N MET A 499 -18.74 -18.71 11.06
CA MET A 499 -20.06 -19.35 11.17
C MET A 499 -20.63 -19.20 12.59
N PRO A 500 -21.95 -19.44 12.81
CA PRO A 500 -22.51 -19.54 14.15
C PRO A 500 -21.67 -20.44 15.07
N CYS A 501 -21.18 -19.85 16.17
CA CYS A 501 -20.17 -20.45 17.04
C CYS A 501 -20.62 -20.44 18.52
N PRO A 502 -20.83 -21.61 19.15
CA PRO A 502 -21.23 -21.69 20.56
C PRO A 502 -20.25 -21.01 21.53
N ALA A 503 -18.95 -21.05 21.23
CA ALA A 503 -17.94 -20.40 22.07
C ALA A 503 -18.09 -18.87 22.06
N LEU A 504 -18.42 -18.30 20.89
CA LEU A 504 -18.71 -16.87 20.76
C LEU A 504 -20.01 -16.50 21.49
N VAL A 505 -21.05 -17.34 21.38
CA VAL A 505 -22.32 -17.15 22.11
C VAL A 505 -22.08 -17.12 23.62
N LEU A 506 -21.32 -18.08 24.16
CA LEU A 506 -20.98 -18.14 25.58
C LEU A 506 -20.16 -16.92 26.02
N MET A 507 -19.11 -16.57 25.27
CA MET A 507 -18.29 -15.40 25.55
C MET A 507 -19.10 -14.10 25.45
N GLY A 508 -20.09 -14.05 24.56
CA GLY A 508 -20.89 -12.86 24.26
C GLY A 508 -22.10 -12.62 25.16
N GLN A 509 -22.42 -13.53 26.08
CA GLN A 509 -23.53 -13.35 27.02
C GLN A 509 -23.41 -12.02 27.78
N ASN A 510 -24.53 -11.29 27.87
CA ASN A 510 -24.64 -9.99 28.54
C ASN A 510 -23.66 -8.94 28.02
N ALA A 511 -23.29 -8.99 26.73
CA ALA A 511 -22.58 -7.89 26.09
C ALA A 511 -23.53 -6.71 25.84
N ASP A 512 -23.05 -5.49 26.10
CA ASP A 512 -23.76 -4.26 25.75
C ASP A 512 -23.67 -3.97 24.24
N LEU A 513 -22.57 -4.42 23.61
CA LEU A 513 -22.37 -4.33 22.17
C LEU A 513 -21.78 -5.63 21.59
N LEU A 514 -22.42 -6.14 20.54
CA LEU A 514 -21.89 -7.21 19.69
C LEU A 514 -21.65 -6.65 18.28
N ILE A 515 -20.40 -6.66 17.84
CA ILE A 515 -20.03 -6.47 16.44
C ILE A 515 -19.84 -7.86 15.83
N HIS A 516 -20.81 -8.27 15.03
CA HIS A 516 -20.81 -9.56 14.35
C HIS A 516 -20.64 -9.37 12.84
N GLU A 517 -19.92 -10.28 12.20
CA GLU A 517 -19.88 -10.36 10.74
C GLU A 517 -21.24 -10.79 10.18
N ALA A 518 -21.60 -10.26 9.02
CA ALA A 518 -22.82 -10.61 8.28
C ALA A 518 -22.45 -10.60 6.78
N THR A 519 -21.60 -11.55 6.41
CA THR A 519 -20.90 -11.52 5.12
C THR A 519 -21.85 -11.74 3.94
N LEU A 520 -22.83 -12.63 4.10
CA LEU A 520 -23.77 -13.02 3.07
C LEU A 520 -25.19 -12.63 3.47
N GLU A 521 -26.06 -12.44 2.50
CA GLU A 521 -27.47 -12.08 2.75
C GLU A 521 -28.32 -13.30 3.10
N ASP A 522 -29.49 -13.06 3.69
CA ASP A 522 -30.52 -14.08 3.90
C ASP A 522 -30.81 -14.83 2.59
N GLY A 523 -30.89 -16.17 2.65
CA GLY A 523 -31.06 -17.03 1.47
C GLY A 523 -29.76 -17.53 0.84
N LEU A 524 -28.59 -17.09 1.30
CA LEU A 524 -27.27 -17.60 0.90
C LEU A 524 -26.62 -18.49 1.97
N GLU A 525 -27.42 -19.20 2.79
CA GLU A 525 -26.92 -19.99 3.92
C GLU A 525 -25.97 -21.12 3.47
N GLU A 526 -26.24 -21.75 2.34
CA GLU A 526 -25.37 -22.79 1.79
C GLU A 526 -23.98 -22.24 1.44
N GLU A 527 -23.93 -21.07 0.80
CA GLU A 527 -22.68 -20.38 0.45
C GLU A 527 -21.95 -19.88 1.70
N ALA A 528 -22.68 -19.44 2.73
CA ALA A 528 -22.11 -19.05 4.01
C ALA A 528 -21.48 -20.24 4.75
N VAL A 529 -22.12 -21.40 4.71
CA VAL A 529 -21.54 -22.63 5.26
C VAL A 529 -20.27 -23.04 4.49
N GLU A 530 -20.30 -22.99 3.15
CA GLU A 530 -19.15 -23.33 2.30
C GLU A 530 -17.96 -22.41 2.56
N LYS A 531 -18.21 -21.10 2.64
CA LYS A 531 -17.17 -20.08 2.86
C LYS A 531 -16.83 -19.88 4.34
N THR A 532 -17.54 -20.55 5.25
CA THR A 532 -17.37 -20.48 6.70
C THR A 532 -17.62 -19.09 7.30
N HIS A 533 -18.74 -18.48 6.92
CA HIS A 533 -19.25 -17.18 7.37
C HIS A 533 -20.68 -17.27 7.92
N SER A 534 -21.24 -16.14 8.37
CA SER A 534 -22.65 -15.99 8.75
C SER A 534 -23.48 -15.30 7.66
N THR A 535 -24.80 -15.50 7.73
CA THR A 535 -25.84 -14.75 7.02
C THR A 535 -26.46 -13.70 7.93
#